data_AF-A0A9X4EQU2-F1
#
_entry.id   AF-A0A9X4EQU2-F1
#
_cell.length_a   1.000
_cell.length_b   1.000
_cell.length_c   1.000
_cell.angle_alpha   90.00
_cell.angle_beta   90.00
_cell.angle_gamma   90.00
#
_symmetry.space_group_name_H-M   'P 1'
#
loop_
_entity.id
_entity.type
_entity.pdbx_description
1 polymer ?
#
loop_
_entity_poly.entity_id
_entity_poly.type
_entity_poly.pdbx_seq_one_letter_code
_entity_poly.pdbx_strand_id
1 'polypeptide(L)'
;MNSPYLNRYRNGEYLQYMKDILQLVNLQDVDALALTNPTNELTTIVNRIDSLYQQVQGSTLTQEIITLDTRRDKAISGIKMILNGYENHFNEAIVSAAKALLATINAHGTNIIRKSYQEQTAILDSISKDFETEPELIQAISLLDLTTWVAELKNANTEFSAKYIERVGETAASPENNIQELRTEASLTYRKLVLHIEAHATLSENEAYPTLLNEIDVLAKQYNLVVDNRSKSSTPATEEA
;
A
#
# COMPACT_ATOMS: atom_id res chain seq x y z
N MET A 1 -25.09 -15.76 -10.72
CA MET A 1 -24.41 -14.46 -10.77
C MET A 1 -22.99 -14.59 -10.23
N ASN A 2 -22.00 -13.96 -10.88
CA ASN A 2 -20.61 -13.89 -10.47
C ASN A 2 -20.49 -13.00 -9.23
N SER A 3 -19.86 -13.52 -8.17
CA SER A 3 -19.61 -12.72 -6.97
C SER A 3 -18.34 -11.89 -7.14
N PRO A 4 -18.39 -10.55 -7.07
CA PRO A 4 -17.21 -9.71 -7.20
C PRO A 4 -16.25 -9.91 -6.02
N TYR A 5 -14.95 -9.94 -6.30
CA TYR A 5 -13.89 -10.08 -5.29
C TYR A 5 -13.61 -8.77 -4.58
N LEU A 6 -14.65 -8.13 -4.02
CA LEU A 6 -14.58 -6.78 -3.43
C LEU A 6 -13.44 -6.61 -2.41
N ASN A 7 -13.12 -7.65 -1.65
CA ASN A 7 -12.03 -7.63 -0.66
C ASN A 7 -10.62 -7.72 -1.28
N ARG A 8 -10.51 -8.18 -2.53
CA ARG A 8 -9.25 -8.32 -3.28
C ARG A 8 -9.02 -7.16 -4.25
N TYR A 9 -9.99 -6.29 -4.45
CA TYR A 9 -9.83 -5.08 -5.26
C TYR A 9 -8.91 -4.08 -4.54
N ARG A 10 -7.98 -3.48 -5.28
CA ARG A 10 -7.23 -2.30 -4.83
C ARG A 10 -8.19 -1.12 -4.67
N ASN A 11 -7.85 -0.09 -3.90
CA ASN A 11 -8.75 1.03 -3.64
C ASN A 11 -9.28 1.70 -4.92
N GLY A 12 -8.43 1.89 -5.93
CA GLY A 12 -8.86 2.44 -7.23
C GLY A 12 -9.80 1.50 -8.00
N GLU A 13 -9.50 0.20 -8.02
CA GLU A 13 -10.36 -0.82 -8.67
C GLU A 13 -11.72 -0.91 -7.98
N TYR A 14 -11.74 -0.87 -6.64
CA TYR A 14 -12.97 -0.89 -5.86
C TYR A 14 -13.82 0.35 -6.13
N LEU A 15 -13.20 1.53 -6.08
CA LEU A 15 -13.88 2.80 -6.33
C LEU A 15 -14.49 2.83 -7.73
N GLN A 16 -13.72 2.44 -8.75
CA GLN A 16 -14.22 2.41 -10.12
C GLN A 16 -15.33 1.38 -10.30
N TYR A 17 -15.19 0.18 -9.73
CA TYR A 17 -16.26 -0.83 -9.77
C TYR A 17 -17.57 -0.29 -9.21
N MET A 18 -17.55 0.39 -8.06
CA MET A 18 -18.76 0.97 -7.47
C MET A 18 -19.34 2.11 -8.31
N LYS A 19 -18.50 2.95 -8.93
CA LYS A 19 -18.95 3.97 -9.88
C LYS A 19 -19.61 3.36 -11.10
N ASP A 20 -19.04 2.30 -11.66
CA ASP A 20 -19.58 1.58 -12.81
C ASP A 20 -20.93 0.93 -12.47
N ILE A 21 -21.08 0.34 -11.28
CA ILE A 21 -22.37 -0.17 -10.78
C ILE A 21 -23.43 0.94 -10.72
N LEU A 22 -23.08 2.08 -10.11
CA LEU A 22 -24.00 3.21 -10.03
C LEU A 22 -24.36 3.74 -11.42
N GLN A 23 -23.42 3.74 -12.37
CA GLN A 23 -23.69 4.12 -13.74
C GLN A 23 -24.68 3.16 -14.41
N LEU A 24 -24.48 1.84 -14.30
CA LEU A 24 -25.40 0.85 -14.85
C LEU A 24 -26.82 1.02 -14.30
N VAL A 25 -26.95 1.23 -12.99
CA VAL A 25 -28.25 1.44 -12.34
C VAL A 25 -28.90 2.75 -12.81
N ASN A 26 -28.13 3.84 -12.91
CA ASN A 26 -28.63 5.15 -13.34
C ASN A 26 -28.93 5.26 -14.84
N LEU A 27 -28.52 4.29 -15.65
CA LEU A 27 -28.99 4.17 -17.04
C LEU A 27 -30.45 3.69 -17.13
N GLN A 28 -30.98 3.14 -16.04
CA GLN A 28 -32.37 2.70 -15.94
C GLN A 28 -33.26 3.80 -15.35
N ASP A 29 -34.58 3.62 -15.46
CA ASP A 29 -35.54 4.42 -14.68
C ASP A 29 -35.56 3.93 -13.23
N VAL A 30 -34.67 4.49 -12.41
CA VAL A 30 -34.48 4.08 -11.01
C VAL A 30 -35.72 4.26 -10.14
N ASP A 31 -36.62 5.17 -10.49
CA ASP A 31 -37.86 5.38 -9.76
C ASP A 31 -38.88 4.30 -10.11
N ALA A 32 -39.07 4.04 -11.41
CA ALA A 32 -39.92 2.95 -11.88
C ALA A 32 -39.45 1.58 -11.38
N LEU A 33 -38.14 1.42 -11.14
CA LEU A 33 -37.56 0.20 -10.60
C LEU A 33 -37.49 0.14 -9.06
N ALA A 34 -38.00 1.16 -8.36
CA ALA A 34 -37.90 1.28 -6.90
C ALA A 34 -36.46 1.20 -6.36
N LEU A 35 -35.47 1.63 -7.15
CA LEU A 35 -34.04 1.61 -6.82
C LEU A 35 -33.52 2.96 -6.33
N THR A 36 -34.33 4.04 -6.32
CA THR A 36 -33.92 5.39 -5.93
C THR A 36 -33.19 5.44 -4.59
N ASN A 37 -33.79 4.89 -3.52
CA ASN A 37 -33.21 4.93 -2.17
C ASN A 37 -31.88 4.16 -2.06
N PRO A 38 -31.78 2.87 -2.45
CA PRO A 38 -30.53 2.14 -2.35
C PRO A 38 -29.43 2.72 -3.26
N THR A 39 -29.79 3.32 -4.40
CA THR A 39 -28.85 4.01 -5.29
C THR A 39 -28.28 5.28 -4.64
N ASN A 40 -29.13 6.09 -4.01
CA ASN A 40 -28.70 7.31 -3.31
C ASN A 40 -27.82 7.01 -2.08
N GLU A 41 -28.15 5.97 -1.32
CA GLU A 41 -27.33 5.50 -0.19
C GLU A 41 -25.93 5.10 -0.67
N LEU A 42 -25.84 4.25 -1.70
CA LEU A 42 -24.55 3.82 -2.25
C LEU A 42 -23.77 5.00 -2.86
N THR A 43 -24.43 5.90 -3.58
CA THR A 43 -23.80 7.10 -4.18
C THR A 43 -23.15 7.97 -3.10
N THR A 44 -23.84 8.18 -1.98
CA THR A 44 -23.32 8.98 -0.86
C THR A 44 -22.01 8.40 -0.33
N ILE A 45 -21.96 7.09 -0.10
CA ILE A 45 -20.75 6.42 0.42
C ILE A 45 -19.63 6.44 -0.64
N VAL A 46 -19.95 6.18 -1.92
CA VAL A 46 -18.97 6.18 -3.01
C VAL A 46 -18.33 7.55 -3.22
N ASN A 47 -19.09 8.64 -3.09
CA ASN A 47 -18.55 10.00 -3.18
C ASN A 47 -17.58 10.33 -2.03
N ARG A 48 -17.84 9.80 -0.83
CA ARG A 48 -16.92 9.91 0.32
C ARG A 48 -15.63 9.14 0.03
N ILE A 49 -15.74 7.90 -0.48
CA ILE A 49 -14.56 7.12 -0.90
C ILE A 49 -13.76 7.85 -1.98
N ASP A 50 -14.41 8.43 -2.98
CA ASP A 50 -13.74 9.18 -4.06
C ASP A 50 -12.98 10.39 -3.52
N SER A 51 -13.62 11.19 -2.67
CA SER A 51 -13.00 12.37 -2.06
C SER A 51 -11.73 12.01 -1.29
N LEU A 52 -11.77 10.94 -0.49
CA LEU A 52 -10.59 10.44 0.23
C LEU A 52 -9.54 9.84 -0.69
N TYR A 53 -9.97 9.12 -1.74
CA TYR A 53 -9.05 8.57 -2.71
C TYR A 53 -8.26 9.67 -3.43
N GLN A 54 -8.93 10.76 -3.83
CA GLN A 54 -8.28 11.94 -4.43
C GLN A 54 -7.37 12.65 -3.43
N GLN A 55 -7.79 12.80 -2.18
CA GLN A 55 -6.95 13.40 -1.13
C GLN A 55 -5.65 12.61 -0.93
N VAL A 56 -5.74 11.28 -0.88
CA VAL A 56 -4.56 10.40 -0.74
C VAL A 56 -3.67 10.48 -1.98
N GLN A 57 -4.25 10.48 -3.19
CA GLN A 57 -3.50 10.62 -4.44
C GLN A 57 -2.80 11.98 -4.56
N GLY A 58 -3.44 13.06 -4.11
CA GLY A 58 -2.90 14.42 -4.11
C GLY A 58 -1.98 14.74 -2.93
N SER A 59 -1.87 13.84 -1.94
CA SER A 59 -1.05 14.05 -0.74
C SER A 59 0.43 14.11 -1.13
N THR A 60 0.95 15.34 -1.22
CA THR A 60 2.38 15.58 -1.46
C THR A 60 3.21 14.95 -0.34
N LEU A 61 2.71 14.96 0.90
CA LEU A 61 3.34 14.30 2.05
C LEU A 61 3.51 12.79 1.84
N THR A 62 2.53 12.11 1.23
CA THR A 62 2.65 10.68 0.93
C THR A 62 3.78 10.41 -0.08
N GLN A 63 3.89 11.25 -1.11
CA GLN A 63 4.96 11.12 -2.10
C GLN A 63 6.34 11.45 -1.52
N GLU A 64 6.43 12.45 -0.64
CA GLU A 64 7.65 12.77 0.11
C GLU A 64 8.10 11.61 1.00
N ILE A 65 7.17 10.97 1.72
CA ILE A 65 7.46 9.80 2.56
C ILE A 65 8.00 8.64 1.72
N ILE A 66 7.40 8.32 0.57
CA ILE A 66 7.89 7.25 -0.32
C ILE A 66 9.31 7.56 -0.83
N THR A 67 9.57 8.83 -1.14
CA THR A 67 10.88 9.28 -1.62
C THR A 67 11.94 9.15 -0.52
N LEU A 68 11.61 9.57 0.70
CA LEU A 68 12.47 9.45 1.88
C LEU A 68 12.70 7.99 2.26
N ASP A 69 11.69 7.14 2.18
CA ASP A 69 11.81 5.71 2.41
C ASP A 69 12.81 5.06 1.43
N THR A 70 12.65 5.36 0.14
CA THR A 70 13.59 4.94 -0.91
C THR A 70 15.02 5.44 -0.65
N ARG A 71 15.17 6.66 -0.11
CA ARG A 71 16.46 7.24 0.25
C ARG A 71 17.12 6.45 1.39
N ARG A 72 16.36 6.11 2.44
CA ARG A 72 16.83 5.26 3.56
C ARG A 72 17.24 3.86 3.10
N ASP A 73 16.42 3.24 2.25
CA ASP A 73 16.68 1.92 1.68
C ASP A 73 17.98 1.89 0.88
N LYS A 74 18.21 2.91 0.05
CA LYS A 74 19.44 3.07 -0.73
C LYS A 74 20.66 3.27 0.19
N ALA A 75 20.54 4.09 1.23
CA ALA A 75 21.62 4.34 2.17
C ALA A 75 22.08 3.04 2.87
N ILE A 76 21.15 2.30 3.50
CA ILE A 76 21.51 1.06 4.21
C ILE A 76 21.97 -0.04 3.24
N SER A 77 21.34 -0.16 2.06
CA SER A 77 21.74 -1.15 1.06
C SER A 77 23.13 -0.84 0.50
N GLY A 78 23.42 0.42 0.22
CA GLY A 78 24.73 0.87 -0.26
C GLY A 78 25.83 0.58 0.75
N ILE A 79 25.62 0.89 2.04
CA ILE A 79 26.55 0.53 3.12
C ILE A 79 26.81 -0.99 3.13
N LYS A 80 25.76 -1.82 3.12
CA LYS A 80 25.92 -3.28 3.11
C LYS A 80 26.70 -3.77 1.89
N MET A 81 26.45 -3.20 0.71
CA MET A 81 27.17 -3.57 -0.51
C MET A 81 28.66 -3.24 -0.42
N ILE A 82 29.02 -2.07 0.09
CA ILE A 82 30.43 -1.67 0.28
C ILE A 82 31.11 -2.62 1.27
N LEU A 83 30.48 -2.88 2.41
CA LEU A 83 31.04 -3.76 3.44
C LEU A 83 31.24 -5.20 2.93
N ASN A 84 30.27 -5.76 2.21
CA ASN A 84 30.41 -7.09 1.59
C ASN A 84 31.57 -7.12 0.58
N GLY A 85 31.81 -6.03 -0.15
CA GLY A 85 32.99 -5.89 -1.01
C GLY A 85 34.29 -5.95 -0.19
N TYR A 86 34.34 -5.22 0.93
CA TYR A 86 35.51 -5.16 1.79
C TYR A 86 35.82 -6.46 2.56
N GLU A 87 34.88 -7.38 2.71
CA GLU A 87 35.17 -8.71 3.27
C GLU A 87 36.18 -9.53 2.45
N ASN A 88 36.35 -9.18 1.16
CA ASN A 88 37.28 -9.83 0.23
C ASN A 88 38.55 -8.99 -0.04
N HIS A 89 38.80 -7.96 0.77
CA HIS A 89 39.94 -7.07 0.59
C HIS A 89 41.27 -7.74 1.00
N PHE A 90 42.38 -7.34 0.38
CA PHE A 90 43.72 -7.92 0.68
C PHE A 90 44.31 -7.47 2.03
N ASN A 91 43.75 -6.41 2.63
CA ASN A 91 44.17 -5.89 3.93
C ASN A 91 43.25 -6.43 5.02
N GLU A 92 43.82 -7.23 5.94
CA GLU A 92 43.09 -7.88 7.03
C GLU A 92 42.42 -6.89 7.99
N ALA A 93 42.95 -5.69 8.18
CA ALA A 93 42.33 -4.66 9.01
C ALA A 93 41.02 -4.15 8.39
N ILE A 94 41.00 -3.99 7.05
CA ILE A 94 39.79 -3.62 6.30
C ILE A 94 38.75 -4.73 6.38
N VAL A 95 39.15 -5.98 6.20
CA VAL A 95 38.27 -7.14 6.32
C VAL A 95 37.64 -7.22 7.72
N SER A 96 38.46 -7.02 8.76
CA SER A 96 37.99 -7.07 10.16
C SER A 96 37.01 -5.95 10.48
N ALA A 97 37.31 -4.72 10.05
CA ALA A 97 36.42 -3.57 10.19
C ALA A 97 35.08 -3.78 9.47
N ALA A 98 35.12 -4.32 8.25
CA ALA A 98 33.91 -4.58 7.46
C ALA A 98 33.00 -5.62 8.12
N LYS A 99 33.59 -6.72 8.62
CA LYS A 99 32.88 -7.77 9.36
C LYS A 99 32.23 -7.24 10.64
N ALA A 100 32.93 -6.38 11.39
CA ALA A 100 32.39 -5.77 12.60
C ALA A 100 31.12 -4.95 12.30
N LEU A 101 31.18 -4.08 11.29
CA LEU A 101 30.02 -3.26 10.89
C LEU A 101 28.87 -4.11 10.32
N LEU A 102 29.18 -5.14 9.52
CA LEU A 102 28.17 -6.07 9.02
C LEU A 102 27.50 -6.85 10.14
N ALA A 103 28.25 -7.29 11.15
CA ALA A 103 27.71 -7.98 12.30
C ALA A 103 26.70 -7.12 13.06
N THR A 104 27.01 -5.83 13.28
CA THR A 104 26.08 -4.87 13.88
C THR A 104 24.80 -4.74 13.06
N ILE A 105 24.90 -4.57 11.73
CA ILE A 105 23.71 -4.45 10.86
C ILE A 105 22.88 -5.75 10.90
N ASN A 106 23.54 -6.91 10.79
CA ASN A 106 22.87 -8.20 10.70
C ASN A 106 22.22 -8.64 12.03
N ALA A 107 22.64 -8.09 13.17
CA ALA A 107 21.99 -8.31 14.46
C ALA A 107 20.50 -7.87 14.46
N HIS A 108 20.11 -6.96 13.57
CA HIS A 108 18.73 -6.51 13.38
C HIS A 108 17.93 -7.31 12.32
N GLY A 109 18.52 -8.38 11.80
CA GLY A 109 17.93 -9.27 10.79
C GLY A 109 18.35 -8.95 9.35
N THR A 110 17.93 -9.81 8.42
CA THR A 110 18.48 -9.83 7.06
C THR A 110 17.83 -8.84 6.09
N ASN A 111 16.57 -8.47 6.31
CA ASN A 111 15.76 -7.73 5.34
C ASN A 111 15.14 -6.45 5.93
N ILE A 112 16.01 -5.53 6.36
CA ILE A 112 15.62 -4.28 7.02
C ILE A 112 14.68 -3.43 6.14
N ILE A 113 14.93 -3.37 4.83
CA ILE A 113 14.16 -2.57 3.85
C ILE A 113 12.73 -3.09 3.60
N ARG A 114 12.40 -4.30 4.05
CA ARG A 114 11.02 -4.84 3.94
C ARG A 114 10.25 -4.77 5.25
N LYS A 115 10.83 -4.21 6.30
CA LYS A 115 10.16 -4.04 7.58
C LYS A 115 9.12 -2.93 7.48
N SER A 116 8.21 -2.88 8.46
CA SER A 116 7.30 -1.73 8.58
C SER A 116 8.08 -0.44 8.76
N TYR A 117 7.53 0.70 8.35
CA TYR A 117 8.20 2.00 8.47
C TYR A 117 8.70 2.28 9.90
N GLN A 118 7.91 1.92 10.90
CA GLN A 118 8.23 2.13 12.32
C GLN A 118 9.38 1.23 12.78
N GLU A 119 9.33 -0.05 12.41
CA GLU A 119 10.37 -1.01 12.77
C GLU A 119 11.69 -0.68 12.05
N GLN A 120 11.63 -0.31 10.77
CA GLN A 120 12.78 0.16 10.02
C GLN A 120 13.37 1.42 10.66
N THR A 121 12.55 2.43 10.98
CA THR A 121 13.00 3.64 11.68
C THR A 121 13.78 3.29 12.95
N ALA A 122 13.20 2.45 13.82
CA ALA A 122 13.82 2.07 15.08
C ALA A 122 15.15 1.34 14.88
N ILE A 123 15.23 0.45 13.89
CA ILE A 123 16.46 -0.26 13.54
C ILE A 123 17.53 0.69 13.02
N LEU A 124 17.17 1.59 12.10
CA LEU A 124 18.12 2.53 11.51
C LEU A 124 18.65 3.53 12.56
N ASP A 125 17.82 3.95 13.51
CA ASP A 125 18.25 4.75 14.65
C ASP A 125 19.22 3.98 15.55
N SER A 126 18.94 2.70 15.83
CA SER A 126 19.83 1.84 16.62
C SER A 126 21.19 1.66 15.93
N ILE A 127 21.20 1.31 14.65
CA ILE A 127 22.43 1.14 13.86
C ILE A 127 23.23 2.45 13.83
N SER A 128 22.56 3.57 13.54
CA SER A 128 23.22 4.88 13.48
C SER A 128 23.82 5.27 14.84
N LYS A 129 23.11 4.98 15.93
CA LYS A 129 23.60 5.21 17.28
C LYS A 129 24.85 4.39 17.57
N ASP A 130 24.82 3.08 17.34
CA ASP A 130 25.96 2.20 17.61
C ASP A 130 27.19 2.64 16.81
N PHE A 131 26.99 3.01 15.54
CA PHE A 131 28.02 3.56 14.65
C PHE A 131 28.63 4.88 15.13
N GLU A 132 27.90 5.67 15.92
CA GLU A 132 28.35 6.96 16.44
C GLU A 132 28.85 6.89 17.89
N THR A 133 28.53 5.84 18.65
CA THR A 133 28.87 5.75 20.08
C THR A 133 29.88 4.67 20.43
N GLU A 134 29.94 3.57 19.68
CA GLU A 134 30.85 2.48 19.98
C GLU A 134 32.25 2.76 19.41
N PRO A 135 33.31 2.90 20.25
CA PRO A 135 34.63 3.34 19.79
C PRO A 135 35.25 2.47 18.69
N GLU A 136 34.99 1.15 18.71
CA GLU A 136 35.48 0.21 17.71
C GLU A 136 34.78 0.42 16.35
N LEU A 137 33.47 0.69 16.36
CA LEU A 137 32.70 0.92 15.14
C LEU A 137 33.03 2.28 14.52
N ILE A 138 33.25 3.31 15.34
CA ILE A 138 33.71 4.64 14.89
C ILE A 138 35.06 4.52 14.16
N GLN A 139 35.99 3.76 14.73
CA GLN A 139 37.29 3.52 14.10
C GLN A 139 37.15 2.74 12.79
N ALA A 140 36.29 1.73 12.75
CA ALA A 140 36.00 0.97 11.53
C ALA A 140 35.38 1.85 10.42
N ILE A 141 34.42 2.72 10.77
CA ILE A 141 33.80 3.66 9.82
C ILE A 141 34.83 4.63 9.24
N SER A 142 35.72 5.15 10.09
CA SER A 142 36.81 6.03 9.68
C SER A 142 37.80 5.30 8.76
N LEU A 143 38.21 4.09 9.12
CA LEU A 143 39.13 3.27 8.32
C LEU A 143 38.58 2.95 6.92
N LEU A 144 37.26 2.80 6.79
CA LEU A 144 36.60 2.42 5.54
C LEU A 144 36.01 3.61 4.76
N ASP A 145 36.27 4.84 5.21
CA ASP A 145 35.74 6.09 4.63
C ASP A 145 34.20 6.11 4.50
N LEU A 146 33.49 5.56 5.49
CA LEU A 146 32.03 5.44 5.50
C LEU A 146 31.29 6.57 6.24
N THR A 147 32.00 7.57 6.75
CA THR A 147 31.41 8.64 7.58
C THR A 147 30.25 9.36 6.89
N THR A 148 30.38 9.68 5.60
CA THR A 148 29.32 10.37 4.83
C THR A 148 28.09 9.48 4.60
N TRP A 149 28.29 8.16 4.45
CA TRP A 149 27.21 7.19 4.33
C TRP A 149 26.40 7.06 5.63
N VAL A 150 27.09 7.02 6.77
CA VAL A 150 26.42 6.95 8.08
C VAL A 150 25.63 8.24 8.34
N ALA A 151 26.21 9.40 8.03
CA ALA A 151 25.50 10.68 8.13
C ALA A 151 24.26 10.73 7.21
N GLU A 152 24.37 10.25 5.98
CA GLU A 152 23.26 10.17 5.03
C GLU A 152 22.14 9.25 5.53
N LEU A 153 22.48 8.06 6.06
CA LEU A 153 21.50 7.14 6.63
C LEU A 153 20.71 7.79 7.77
N LYS A 154 21.42 8.43 8.70
CA LYS A 154 20.82 9.11 9.86
C LYS A 154 19.96 10.30 9.45
N ASN A 155 20.43 11.13 8.53
CA ASN A 155 19.69 12.30 8.04
C ASN A 155 18.41 11.86 7.34
N ALA A 156 18.49 10.89 6.42
CA ALA A 156 17.32 10.34 5.74
C ALA A 156 16.31 9.73 6.73
N ASN A 157 16.78 9.03 7.78
CA ASN A 157 15.89 8.46 8.80
C ASN A 157 15.21 9.53 9.68
N THR A 158 15.93 10.60 10.00
CA THR A 158 15.41 11.73 10.77
C THR A 158 14.35 12.51 9.97
N GLU A 159 14.65 12.83 8.71
CA GLU A 159 13.70 13.51 7.81
C GLU A 159 12.46 12.65 7.57
N PHE A 160 12.62 11.34 7.35
CA PHE A 160 11.49 10.42 7.25
C PHE A 160 10.62 10.46 8.50
N SER A 161 11.22 10.38 9.70
CA SER A 161 10.48 10.37 10.95
C SER A 161 9.68 11.65 11.15
N ALA A 162 10.26 12.81 10.84
CA ALA A 162 9.55 14.08 10.88
C ALA A 162 8.35 14.11 9.92
N LYS A 163 8.56 13.71 8.66
CA LYS A 163 7.51 13.68 7.64
C LYS A 163 6.42 12.66 7.93
N TYR A 164 6.79 11.52 8.51
CA TYR A 164 5.82 10.52 8.94
C TYR A 164 4.86 11.10 9.99
N ILE A 165 5.37 11.87 10.95
CA ILE A 165 4.54 12.54 11.98
C ILE A 165 3.68 13.65 11.36
N GLU A 166 4.19 14.43 10.41
CA GLU A 166 3.38 15.40 9.65
C GLU A 166 2.18 14.72 8.97
N ARG A 167 2.39 13.56 8.32
CA ARG A 167 1.29 12.79 7.72
C ARG A 167 0.29 12.27 8.75
N VAL A 168 0.74 11.88 9.94
CA VAL A 168 -0.17 11.50 11.04
C VAL A 168 -1.06 12.69 11.41
N GLY A 169 -0.50 13.91 11.46
CA GLY A 169 -1.27 15.15 11.65
C GLY A 169 -2.27 15.42 10.53
N GLU A 170 -1.85 15.33 9.26
CA GLU A 170 -2.73 15.47 8.08
C GLU A 170 -3.89 14.47 8.11
N THR A 171 -3.58 13.23 8.48
CA THR A 171 -4.58 12.18 8.66
C THR A 171 -5.53 12.56 9.79
N ALA A 172 -5.03 12.85 10.99
CA ALA A 172 -5.87 13.19 12.14
C ALA A 172 -6.79 14.41 11.93
N ALA A 173 -6.37 15.37 11.10
CA ALA A 173 -7.16 16.56 10.75
C ALA A 173 -8.31 16.26 9.77
N SER A 174 -8.31 15.10 9.12
CA SER A 174 -9.32 14.68 8.16
C SER A 174 -10.37 13.82 8.89
N PRO A 175 -11.65 14.22 8.98
CA PRO A 175 -12.64 13.52 9.79
C PRO A 175 -13.12 12.18 9.21
N GLU A 176 -12.87 11.91 7.93
CA GLU A 176 -13.18 10.64 7.26
C GLU A 176 -11.87 10.00 6.80
N ASN A 177 -11.23 9.14 7.58
CA ASN A 177 -9.89 8.63 7.21
C ASN A 177 -9.84 7.20 6.75
N ASN A 178 -10.94 6.46 6.94
CA ASN A 178 -10.88 5.03 6.79
C ASN A 178 -11.62 4.59 5.52
N ILE A 179 -10.89 4.64 4.40
CA ILE A 179 -11.35 4.04 3.14
C ILE A 179 -11.81 2.58 3.37
N GLN A 180 -11.17 1.83 4.28
CA GLN A 180 -11.58 0.45 4.56
C GLN A 180 -12.94 0.34 5.26
N GLU A 181 -13.25 1.26 6.19
CA GLU A 181 -14.58 1.33 6.81
C GLU A 181 -15.65 1.71 5.77
N LEU A 182 -15.38 2.73 4.96
CA LEU A 182 -16.30 3.13 3.89
C LEU A 182 -16.49 2.02 2.85
N ARG A 183 -15.43 1.26 2.51
CA ARG A 183 -15.54 0.07 1.66
C ARG A 183 -16.40 -1.02 2.31
N THR A 184 -16.33 -1.16 3.62
CA THR A 184 -17.18 -2.13 4.33
C THR A 184 -18.64 -1.70 4.25
N GLU A 185 -18.92 -0.43 4.50
CA GLU A 185 -20.24 0.19 4.38
C GLU A 185 -20.80 0.06 2.96
N ALA A 186 -20.06 0.55 1.95
CA ALA A 186 -20.44 0.49 0.55
C ALA A 186 -20.63 -0.96 0.06
N SER A 187 -19.82 -1.91 0.51
CA SER A 187 -19.99 -3.33 0.13
C SER A 187 -21.28 -3.92 0.68
N LEU A 188 -21.69 -3.52 1.89
CA LEU A 188 -22.96 -3.94 2.48
C LEU A 188 -24.14 -3.32 1.71
N THR A 189 -24.09 -2.01 1.43
CA THR A 189 -25.15 -1.32 0.67
C THR A 189 -25.24 -1.82 -0.77
N TYR A 190 -24.11 -2.09 -1.43
CA TYR A 190 -24.06 -2.74 -2.74
C TYR A 190 -24.77 -4.11 -2.75
N ARG A 191 -24.48 -4.97 -1.76
CA ARG A 191 -25.14 -6.29 -1.67
C ARG A 191 -26.65 -6.14 -1.47
N LYS A 192 -27.09 -5.18 -0.66
CA LYS A 192 -28.53 -4.89 -0.49
C LYS A 192 -29.18 -4.43 -1.80
N LEU A 193 -28.50 -3.57 -2.56
CA LEU A 193 -28.97 -3.11 -3.86
C LEU A 193 -29.14 -4.28 -4.83
N VAL A 194 -28.13 -5.16 -4.96
CA VAL A 194 -28.22 -6.36 -5.82
C VAL A 194 -29.36 -7.28 -5.37
N LEU A 195 -29.50 -7.54 -4.07
CA LEU A 195 -30.61 -8.34 -3.53
C LEU A 195 -31.97 -7.73 -3.86
N HIS A 196 -32.08 -6.39 -3.88
CA HIS A 196 -33.33 -5.73 -4.25
C HIS A 196 -33.68 -5.96 -5.72
N ILE A 197 -32.69 -5.86 -6.60
CA ILE A 197 -32.82 -6.13 -8.04
C ILE A 197 -33.18 -7.60 -8.28
N GLU A 198 -32.52 -8.55 -7.60
CA GLU A 198 -32.82 -9.99 -7.68
C GLU A 198 -34.26 -10.32 -7.24
N ALA A 199 -34.70 -9.73 -6.13
CA ALA A 199 -36.05 -9.93 -5.64
C ALA A 199 -37.10 -9.42 -6.66
N HIS A 200 -36.90 -8.24 -7.23
CA HIS A 200 -37.82 -7.69 -8.23
C HIS A 200 -37.75 -8.41 -9.57
N ALA A 201 -36.59 -8.90 -9.99
CA ALA A 201 -36.48 -9.77 -11.17
C ALA A 201 -37.29 -11.07 -11.02
N THR A 202 -37.45 -11.55 -9.78
CA THR A 202 -38.23 -12.76 -9.48
C THR A 202 -39.74 -12.47 -9.40
N LEU A 203 -40.11 -11.28 -8.92
CA LEU A 203 -41.50 -10.94 -8.57
C LEU A 203 -42.23 -10.11 -9.63
N SER A 204 -41.51 -9.50 -10.58
CA SER A 204 -42.08 -8.61 -11.60
C SER A 204 -41.82 -9.13 -13.01
N GLU A 205 -42.69 -8.75 -13.96
CA GLU A 205 -42.51 -9.02 -15.40
C GLU A 205 -41.65 -7.94 -16.10
N ASN A 206 -40.98 -7.06 -15.34
CA ASN A 206 -40.17 -5.98 -15.92
C ASN A 206 -38.76 -6.48 -16.28
N GLU A 207 -38.53 -6.66 -17.58
CA GLU A 207 -37.26 -7.14 -18.16
C GLU A 207 -36.04 -6.25 -17.86
N ALA A 208 -36.23 -5.03 -17.36
CA ALA A 208 -35.11 -4.18 -16.93
C ALA A 208 -34.33 -4.79 -15.76
N TYR A 209 -34.99 -5.49 -14.83
CA TYR A 209 -34.30 -6.14 -13.70
C TYR A 209 -33.37 -7.28 -14.12
N PRO A 210 -33.81 -8.31 -14.88
CA PRO A 210 -32.91 -9.37 -15.34
C PRO A 210 -31.82 -8.84 -16.28
N THR A 211 -32.10 -7.82 -17.09
CA THR A 211 -31.09 -7.16 -17.93
C THR A 211 -29.99 -6.53 -17.05
N LEU A 212 -30.37 -5.74 -16.05
CA LEU A 212 -29.45 -5.10 -15.13
C LEU A 212 -28.62 -6.12 -14.32
N LEU A 213 -29.23 -7.23 -13.88
CA LEU A 213 -28.49 -8.31 -13.21
C LEU A 213 -27.43 -8.93 -14.11
N ASN A 214 -27.74 -9.15 -15.39
CA ASN A 214 -26.78 -9.69 -16.34
C ASN A 214 -25.63 -8.70 -16.61
N GLU A 215 -25.91 -7.39 -16.68
CA GLU A 215 -24.86 -6.36 -16.82
C GLU A 215 -23.93 -6.35 -15.60
N ILE A 216 -24.49 -6.41 -14.38
CA ILE A 216 -23.70 -6.48 -13.14
C ILE A 216 -22.88 -7.78 -13.09
N ASP A 217 -23.44 -8.91 -13.52
CA ASP A 217 -22.74 -10.21 -13.60
C ASP A 217 -21.50 -10.13 -14.50
N VAL A 218 -21.67 -9.57 -15.69
CA VAL A 218 -20.60 -9.38 -16.66
C VAL A 218 -19.54 -8.44 -16.12
N LEU A 219 -19.92 -7.34 -15.48
CA LEU A 219 -19.00 -6.39 -14.87
C LEU A 219 -18.18 -7.05 -13.74
N ALA A 220 -18.82 -7.80 -12.85
CA ALA A 220 -18.15 -8.54 -11.78
C ALA A 220 -17.12 -9.53 -12.35
N LYS A 221 -17.48 -10.25 -13.41
CA LYS A 221 -16.57 -11.17 -14.11
C LYS A 221 -15.34 -10.44 -14.67
N GLN A 222 -15.53 -9.28 -15.32
CA GLN A 222 -14.43 -8.50 -15.89
C GLN A 222 -13.44 -8.02 -14.83
N TYR A 223 -13.93 -7.48 -13.71
CA TYR A 223 -13.05 -7.03 -12.62
C TYR A 223 -12.36 -8.19 -11.91
N ASN A 224 -13.04 -9.33 -11.72
CA ASN A 224 -12.42 -10.54 -11.15
C ASN A 224 -11.24 -11.03 -12.00
N LEU A 225 -11.35 -10.99 -13.34
CA LEU A 225 -10.26 -11.36 -14.24
C LEU A 225 -9.02 -10.47 -14.06
N VAL A 226 -9.20 -9.17 -13.81
CA VAL A 226 -8.09 -8.24 -13.52
C VAL A 226 -7.34 -8.69 -12.26
N VAL A 227 -8.07 -9.03 -11.20
CA VAL A 227 -7.49 -9.52 -9.93
C VAL A 227 -6.74 -10.84 -10.15
N ASP A 228 -7.33 -11.77 -10.88
CA ASP A 228 -6.75 -13.10 -11.09
C ASP A 228 -5.46 -13.01 -11.91
N ASN A 229 -5.44 -12.21 -12.98
CA ASN A 229 -4.24 -11.99 -13.79
C ASN A 229 -3.10 -11.33 -12.97
N ARG A 230 -3.44 -10.41 -12.07
CA ARG A 230 -2.48 -9.84 -11.14
C ARG A 230 -1.91 -10.88 -10.18
N SER A 231 -2.74 -11.78 -9.65
CA SER A 231 -2.26 -12.83 -8.74
C SER A 231 -1.32 -13.83 -9.41
N LYS A 232 -1.54 -14.13 -10.70
CA LYS A 232 -0.68 -15.02 -11.49
C LYS A 232 0.68 -14.42 -11.79
N SER A 233 0.76 -13.11 -12.01
CA SER A 233 2.04 -12.41 -12.27
C SER A 233 2.89 -12.18 -11.02
N SER A 234 2.30 -12.26 -9.82
CA SER A 234 3.03 -12.17 -8.55
C SER A 234 3.62 -13.50 -8.05
N THR A 235 3.25 -14.63 -8.64
CA THR A 235 3.90 -15.91 -8.37
C THR A 235 5.18 -16.00 -9.21
N PRO A 236 6.38 -16.13 -8.63
CA PRO A 236 7.57 -16.37 -9.43
C PRO A 236 7.34 -17.67 -10.23
N ALA A 237 7.68 -17.64 -11.51
CA ALA A 237 7.85 -18.86 -12.28
C ALA A 237 9.01 -19.65 -11.66
N THR A 238 8.69 -20.45 -10.66
CA THR A 238 9.52 -21.56 -10.21
C THR A 238 8.94 -22.82 -10.85
N GLU A 239 9.86 -23.61 -11.40
CA GLU A 239 9.66 -24.91 -12.05
C GLU A 239 9.32 -24.84 -13.54
N GLU A 240 10.38 -24.83 -14.37
CA GLU A 240 10.69 -26.03 -15.15
C GLU A 240 12.22 -26.13 -15.31
N ALA A 241 12.71 -27.34 -15.03
CA ALA A 241 14.10 -27.79 -15.08
C ALA A 241 14.46 -28.31 -16.47
#